data_AF-A0A399CY04-F1
#
_entry.id   AF-A0A399CY04-F1
#
_cell.length_a   1.000
_cell.length_b   1.000
_cell.length_c   1.000
_cell.angle_alpha   90.00
_cell.angle_beta   90.00
_cell.angle_gamma   90.00
#
_symmetry.space_group_name_H-M   'P 1'
#
loop_
_entity.id
_entity.type
_entity.pdbx_description
1 polymer ?
#
loop_
_entity_poly.entity_id
_entity_poly.type
_entity_poly.pdbx_seq_one_letter_code
_entity_poly.pdbx_strand_id
1 'polypeptide(L)' 'MTPGKGMGTGGHRGRNKGGAYGPGGYCLCVKCGHKIPHKQGIKCTEIKCPECGHTMVREELVKNKKQKK' A
#
# COMPACT_ATOMS: atom_id res chain seq x y z
N MET A 1 -51.65 -1.21 21.73
CA MET A 1 -50.41 -2.00 21.57
C MET A 1 -49.49 -1.24 20.63
N THR A 2 -48.47 -0.59 21.17
CA THR A 2 -47.41 0.16 20.45
C THR A 2 -46.10 -0.10 21.23
N PRO A 3 -44.88 0.07 20.71
CA PRO A 3 -44.35 0.05 19.34
C PRO A 3 -43.12 -0.89 19.17
N GLY A 4 -42.95 -1.49 17.98
CA GLY A 4 -41.70 -2.20 17.60
C GLY A 4 -40.86 -1.38 16.62
N LYS A 5 -40.32 -0.25 17.05
CA LYS A 5 -39.42 0.60 16.25
C LYS A 5 -38.02 -0.02 16.22
N GLY A 6 -37.76 -0.90 15.25
CA GLY A 6 -36.42 -1.47 15.02
C GLY A 6 -35.49 -0.47 14.33
N MET A 7 -34.91 0.47 15.09
CA MET A 7 -33.74 1.23 14.63
C MET A 7 -32.50 0.34 14.68
N GLY A 8 -32.23 -0.36 13.58
CA GLY A 8 -30.96 -1.03 13.33
C GLY A 8 -29.88 -0.02 12.97
N THR A 9 -29.27 0.59 13.98
CA THR A 9 -28.06 1.42 13.85
C THR A 9 -26.87 0.53 13.52
N GLY A 10 -26.82 0.00 12.30
CA GLY A 10 -25.75 -0.83 11.79
C GLY A 10 -24.58 0.01 11.30
N GLY A 11 -23.85 0.61 12.23
CA GLY A 11 -22.61 1.33 11.95
C GLY A 11 -21.55 0.40 11.37
N HIS A 12 -21.48 0.33 10.04
CA HIS A 12 -20.38 -0.34 9.35
C HIS A 12 -19.84 0.60 8.29
N ARG A 13 -19.18 1.67 8.76
CA ARG A 13 -18.12 2.32 7.99
C ARG A 13 -16.93 1.35 7.90
N GLY A 14 -17.14 0.23 7.23
CA GLY A 14 -16.10 -0.60 6.68
C GLY A 14 -15.47 0.15 5.51
N ARG A 15 -14.80 1.27 5.81
CA ARG A 15 -13.82 1.87 4.92
C ARG A 15 -12.73 0.81 4.78
N ASN A 16 -12.93 -0.13 3.86
CA ASN A 16 -11.85 -0.82 3.19
C ASN A 16 -11.09 0.25 2.41
N LYS A 17 -10.38 1.12 3.14
CA LYS A 17 -9.29 1.95 2.64
C LYS A 17 -8.05 1.05 2.57
N GLY A 18 -8.23 -0.15 2.02
CA GLY A 18 -7.14 -0.99 1.55
C GLY A 18 -6.63 -0.28 0.33
N GLY A 19 -5.68 0.63 0.53
CA GLY A 19 -5.14 1.50 -0.49
C GLY A 19 -4.82 0.66 -1.73
N ALA A 20 -5.57 0.90 -2.80
CA ALA A 20 -5.17 0.51 -4.12
C ALA A 20 -3.85 1.25 -4.37
N TYR A 21 -2.74 0.56 -4.10
CA TYR A 21 -1.42 0.94 -4.56
C TYR A 21 -1.55 1.07 -6.08
N GLY A 22 -1.70 2.31 -6.54
CA GLY A 22 -2.13 2.63 -7.91
C GLY A 22 -1.25 1.95 -8.95
N PRO A 23 -1.65 1.85 -10.22
CA PRO A 23 -0.87 1.13 -11.24
C PRO A 23 0.50 1.75 -11.56
N GLY A 24 0.81 2.92 -11.00
CA GLY A 24 2.10 3.61 -11.13
C GLY A 24 2.91 3.57 -9.84
N GLY A 25 4.23 3.65 -9.93
CA GLY A 25 5.13 3.64 -8.78
C GLY A 25 6.59 3.53 -9.16
N TYR A 26 7.47 3.80 -8.20
CA TYR A 26 8.91 3.56 -8.34
C TYR A 26 9.32 2.45 -7.38
N CYS A 27 10.23 1.58 -7.82
CA CYS A 27 10.89 0.66 -6.90
C CYS A 27 12.05 1.41 -6.24
N LEU A 28 12.08 1.41 -4.92
CA LEU A 28 13.07 2.07 -4.08
C LEU A 28 13.91 1.03 -3.32
N CYS A 29 15.24 1.08 -3.37
CA CYS A 29 16.11 0.30 -2.46
C CYS A 29 16.02 0.93 -1.07
N VAL A 30 15.51 0.20 -0.08
CA VAL A 30 15.43 0.67 1.31
C VAL A 30 16.80 0.85 1.97
N LYS A 31 17.86 0.26 1.40
CA LYS A 31 19.24 0.35 1.90
C LYS A 31 19.98 1.60 1.39
N CYS A 32 19.93 1.89 0.09
CA CYS A 32 20.66 3.02 -0.50
C CYS A 32 19.76 4.17 -0.96
N GLY A 33 18.44 3.99 -1.05
CA GLY A 33 17.50 5.00 -1.53
C GLY A 33 17.36 5.08 -3.05
N HIS A 34 18.02 4.19 -3.81
CA HIS A 34 17.96 4.17 -5.27
C HIS A 34 16.55 3.93 -5.80
N LYS A 35 16.09 4.73 -6.76
CA LYS A 35 14.74 4.66 -7.34
C LYS A 35 14.79 4.30 -8.80
N ILE A 36 14.09 3.23 -9.18
CA ILE A 36 13.92 2.83 -10.57
C ILE A 36 12.44 2.89 -10.96
N PRO A 37 12.12 3.18 -12.23
CA PRO A 37 10.76 3.06 -12.73
C PRO A 37 10.31 1.61 -12.59
N HIS A 38 9.19 1.40 -11.89
CA HIS A 38 8.59 0.08 -11.81
C HIS A 38 8.06 -0.33 -13.19
N LYS A 39 8.49 -1.48 -13.71
CA LYS A 39 7.96 -2.04 -14.95
C LYS A 39 6.75 -2.91 -14.64
N GLN A 40 5.66 -2.71 -15.40
CA GLN A 40 4.49 -3.56 -15.30
C GLN A 40 4.86 -5.01 -15.68
N GLY A 41 4.39 -5.96 -14.88
CA GLY A 41 4.69 -7.38 -15.06
C GLY A 41 5.84 -7.93 -14.22
N ILE A 42 6.67 -7.09 -13.58
CA ILE A 42 7.74 -7.52 -12.67
C ILE A 42 7.56 -6.86 -11.32
N LYS A 43 7.47 -7.63 -10.22
CA LYS A 43 7.34 -7.04 -8.88
C LYS A 43 8.66 -6.38 -8.49
N CYS A 44 8.60 -5.22 -7.81
CA CYS A 44 9.81 -4.58 -7.26
C CYS A 44 10.65 -5.53 -6.40
N THR A 45 9.99 -6.44 -5.68
CA THR A 45 10.62 -7.41 -4.79
C THR A 45 11.39 -8.52 -5.50
N GLU A 46 11.21 -8.68 -6.82
CA GLU A 46 11.97 -9.62 -7.63
C GLU A 46 13.24 -8.99 -8.21
N ILE A 47 13.32 -7.64 -8.17
CA ILE A 47 14.46 -6.88 -8.68
C ILE A 47 15.47 -6.69 -7.54
N LYS A 48 16.71 -7.08 -7.79
CA LYS A 48 17.86 -6.74 -6.94
C LYS A 48 18.41 -5.38 -7.37
N CYS A 49 18.68 -4.52 -6.40
CA CYS A 49 19.27 -3.23 -6.68
C CYS A 49 20.73 -3.40 -7.14
N PRO A 50 21.14 -2.76 -8.24
CA PRO A 50 22.51 -2.86 -8.75
C PRO A 50 23.55 -2.16 -7.87
N GLU A 51 23.16 -1.20 -7.03
CA GLU A 51 24.08 -0.49 -6.13
C GLU A 51 24.29 -1.21 -4.80
N CYS A 52 23.20 -1.70 -4.20
CA CYS A 52 23.19 -2.22 -2.83
C CYS A 52 23.07 -3.76 -2.76
N GLY A 53 22.70 -4.43 -3.86
CA GLY A 53 22.39 -5.87 -3.91
C GLY A 53 21.09 -6.26 -3.19
N HIS A 54 20.40 -5.31 -2.56
CA HIS A 54 19.19 -5.55 -1.77
C HIS A 54 17.94 -5.62 -2.66
N THR A 55 16.95 -6.36 -2.19
CA THR A 55 15.62 -6.40 -2.80
C THR A 55 14.97 -5.02 -2.81
N MET A 56 14.45 -4.61 -3.95
CA MET A 56 13.77 -3.33 -4.08
C MET A 56 12.33 -3.42 -3.57
N VAL A 57 11.80 -2.30 -3.09
CA VAL A 57 10.46 -2.22 -2.51
C VAL A 57 9.73 -1.06 -3.16
N ARG A 58 8.43 -1.19 -3.39
CA ARG A 58 7.64 -0.10 -3.97
C ARG A 58 7.67 1.13 -3.06
N GLU A 59 8.01 2.30 -3.58
CA GLU A 59 8.16 3.55 -2.80
C GLU A 59 6.89 3.88 -1.99
N GLU A 60 5.73 3.64 -2.58
CA GLU A 60 4.41 3.79 -1.97
C GLU A 60 4.18 2.90 -0.73
N LEU A 61 4.76 1.69 -0.67
CA LEU A 61 4.74 0.84 0.53
C LEU A 61 5.55 1.46 1.67
N VAL A 62 6.63 2.16 1.34
CA VAL A 62 7.50 2.84 2.31
C VAL A 62 6.82 4.09 2.87
N LYS A 63 6.16 4.88 2.01
CA LYS A 63 5.44 6.11 2.40
C LYS A 63 4.20 5.83 3.26
N ASN A 64 3.45 4.77 2.98
CA ASN A 64 2.20 4.50 3.68
C ASN A 64 2.40 4.01 5.13
N LYS A 65 3.53 3.35 5.45
CA LYS A 65 3.90 2.99 6.83
C LYS A 65 4.00 4.22 7.75
N LYS A 66 4.32 5.40 7.21
CA LYS A 66 4.41 6.65 7.98
C LYS A 66 3.06 7.30 8.28
N GLN A 67 2.00 7.00 7.52
CA GLN A 67 0.67 7.62 7.69
C GLN A 67 -0.26 6.85 8.65
N LYS A 68 0.22 5.73 9.21
CA LYS A 68 -0.54 4.88 10.14
C LYS A 68 -0.01 4.96 11.59
N LYS A 69 0.84 5.94 11.90
CA LYS A 69 1.31 6.27 13.26
C LYS A 69 0.58 7.51 13.74
#